data_AF-A0A6B3EBV7-F1
#
_entry.id   AF-A0A6B3EBV7-F1
#
_cell.length_a   1.000
_cell.length_b   1.000
_cell.length_c   1.000
_cell.angle_alpha   90.00
_cell.angle_beta   90.00
_cell.angle_gamma   90.00
#
_symmetry.space_group_name_H-M   'P 1'
#
loop_
_entity.id
_entity.type
_entity.pdbx_description
1 polymer ?
#
loop_
_entity_poly.entity_id
_entity_poly.type
_entity_poly.pdbx_seq_one_letter_code
_entity_poly.pdbx_strand_id
1 'polypeptide(L)'
;YGLNASVWTKDAKRALAVASRLRAGTVNVNEGYAPAYGSVRAPMGGMKESGIGRRHGSEGLLKYTEPQTIAQQRLLPMGPSLGMDDAAYAAFMSRSLKVMKALRLR
;
A
#
# COMPACT_ATOMS: atom_id res chain seq x y z
N TYR A 1 21.49 -2.39 0.03
CA TYR A 1 20.95 -2.75 1.38
C TYR A 1 20.32 -1.56 2.14
N GLY A 2 19.49 -1.83 3.16
CA GLY A 2 18.73 -0.84 3.93
C GLY A 2 17.95 -1.42 5.13
N LEU A 3 18.58 -2.25 5.98
CA LEU A 3 17.92 -2.85 7.15
C LEU A 3 17.73 -1.83 8.29
N ASN A 4 18.82 -1.24 8.73
CA ASN A 4 18.87 -0.28 9.83
C ASN A 4 19.90 0.80 9.48
N ALA A 5 19.65 2.03 9.92
CA ALA A 5 20.60 3.13 9.85
C ALA A 5 20.68 3.84 11.20
N SER A 6 21.77 4.55 11.44
CA SER A 6 21.96 5.36 12.63
C SER A 6 22.61 6.69 12.28
N VAL A 7 22.10 7.78 12.88
CA VAL A 7 22.60 9.14 12.68
C VAL A 7 23.15 9.65 14.01
N TRP A 8 24.41 10.10 14.01
CA TRP A 8 25.10 10.55 15.22
C TRP A 8 25.46 12.03 15.12
N THR A 9 24.97 12.84 16.05
CA THR A 9 25.31 14.26 16.17
C THR A 9 24.81 14.84 17.49
N LYS A 10 25.42 15.94 17.93
CA LYS A 10 24.94 16.71 19.08
C LYS A 10 23.72 17.58 18.73
N ASP A 11 23.46 17.82 17.45
CA ASP A 11 22.32 18.63 16.98
C ASP A 11 21.11 17.73 16.63
N ALA A 12 20.11 17.74 17.50
CA ALA A 12 18.89 16.94 17.32
C ALA A 12 18.08 17.32 16.06
N LYS A 13 18.03 18.62 15.70
CA LYS A 13 17.28 19.06 14.52
C LYS A 13 17.95 18.55 13.24
N ARG A 14 19.29 18.63 13.19
CA ARG A 14 20.08 18.07 12.09
C ARG A 14 19.94 16.54 12.02
N ALA A 15 19.94 15.86 13.17
CA ALA A 15 19.75 14.41 13.21
C ALA A 15 18.42 14.00 12.56
N LEU A 16 17.32 14.64 12.94
CA LEU A 16 15.99 14.37 12.40
C LEU A 16 15.90 14.73 10.90
N ALA A 17 16.50 15.84 10.49
CA ALA A 17 16.53 16.24 9.08
C ALA A 17 17.27 15.22 8.20
N VAL A 18 18.37 14.64 8.69
CA VAL A 18 19.09 13.56 7.99
C VAL A 18 18.27 12.27 8.05
N ALA A 19 17.81 11.86 9.23
CA ALA A 19 17.08 10.61 9.44
C ALA A 19 15.84 10.49 8.54
N SER A 20 15.07 11.57 8.40
CA SER A 20 13.86 11.61 7.54
C SER A 20 14.13 11.40 6.04
N ARG A 21 15.38 11.58 5.58
CA ARG A 21 15.78 11.38 4.18
C ARG A 21 16.34 9.99 3.91
N LEU A 22 16.65 9.23 4.97
CA LEU A 22 17.23 7.89 4.84
C LEU A 22 16.14 6.88 4.50
N ARG A 23 16.40 6.06 3.48
CA ARG A 23 15.54 4.93 3.09
C ARG A 23 16.11 3.65 3.69
N ALA A 24 15.74 3.38 4.94
CA ALA A 24 16.08 2.17 5.69
C ALA A 24 14.87 1.70 6.52
N GLY A 25 14.86 0.41 6.86
CA GLY A 25 13.83 -0.20 7.69
C GLY A 25 13.58 0.50 9.02
N THR A 26 14.66 0.80 9.72
CA THR A 26 14.68 1.60 10.94
C THR A 26 15.79 2.63 10.86
N VAL A 27 15.58 3.81 11.46
CA VAL A 27 16.60 4.84 11.60
C VAL A 27 16.64 5.27 13.05
N ASN A 28 17.79 5.11 13.69
CA ASN A 28 18.01 5.52 15.08
C ASN A 28 18.85 6.81 15.13
N VAL A 29 18.63 7.65 16.13
CA VAL A 29 19.41 8.88 16.37
C VAL A 29 20.20 8.70 17.65
N ASN A 30 21.52 8.89 17.57
CA ASN A 30 22.46 8.73 18.69
C ASN A 30 22.36 7.36 19.40
N GLU A 31 21.96 6.33 18.65
CA GLU A 31 21.84 4.95 19.13
C GLU A 31 21.96 3.99 17.93
N GLY A 32 22.52 2.79 18.12
CA GLY A 32 22.79 1.84 17.04
C GLY A 32 21.57 1.08 16.49
N TYR A 33 20.67 0.58 17.34
CA TYR A 33 19.51 -0.24 16.96
C TYR A 33 18.45 -0.45 18.07
N ALA A 34 18.83 -0.41 19.35
CA ALA A 34 18.03 -0.96 20.45
C ALA A 34 16.65 -0.30 20.65
N PRO A 35 16.49 1.04 20.60
CA PRO A 35 15.19 1.69 20.73
C PRO A 35 14.22 1.29 19.62
N ALA A 36 14.68 1.26 18.37
CA ALA A 36 13.85 0.82 17.25
C ALA A 36 13.48 -0.67 17.36
N TYR A 37 14.42 -1.51 17.84
CA TYR A 37 14.13 -2.93 18.10
C TYR A 37 13.13 -3.12 19.24
N GLY A 38 13.31 -2.44 20.36
CA GLY A 38 12.46 -2.55 21.55
C GLY A 38 11.05 -1.94 21.37
N SER A 39 10.87 -1.08 20.36
CA SER A 39 9.58 -0.50 20.02
C SER A 39 8.67 -1.50 19.29
N VAL A 40 8.17 -2.51 20.00
CA VAL A 40 7.38 -3.64 19.43
C VAL A 40 6.09 -3.23 18.72
N ARG A 41 5.56 -2.04 19.02
CA ARG A 41 4.40 -1.47 18.32
C ARG A 41 4.77 -0.73 17.03
N ALA A 42 6.03 -0.32 16.86
CA ALA A 42 6.49 0.32 15.64
C ALA A 42 6.87 -0.75 14.60
N PRO A 43 6.54 -0.56 13.31
CA PRO A 43 6.87 -1.55 12.29
C PRO A 43 8.38 -1.65 12.10
N MET A 44 8.90 -2.87 12.06
CA MET A 44 10.32 -3.15 11.85
C MET A 44 10.49 -4.18 10.74
N GLY A 45 11.38 -3.92 9.78
CA GLY A 45 11.72 -4.83 8.69
C GLY A 45 12.68 -4.15 7.72
N GLY A 46 13.26 -4.89 6.77
CA GLY A 46 14.21 -4.32 5.81
C GLY A 46 13.58 -3.36 4.79
N MET A 47 14.44 -2.61 4.10
CA MET A 47 14.12 -1.92 2.85
C MET A 47 15.17 -2.25 1.79
N LYS A 48 14.81 -2.04 0.51
CA LYS A 48 15.65 -2.35 -0.67
C LYS A 48 16.03 -3.84 -0.64
N GLU A 49 17.29 -4.16 -0.94
CA GLU A 49 17.83 -5.52 -0.90
C GLU A 49 17.91 -6.13 0.50
N SER A 50 17.66 -5.37 1.58
CA SER A 50 17.63 -5.94 2.93
C SER A 50 16.31 -6.64 3.27
N GLY A 51 15.34 -6.66 2.35
CA GLY A 51 14.11 -7.41 2.48
C GLY A 51 12.85 -6.56 2.35
N ILE A 52 11.71 -7.26 2.41
CA ILE A 52 10.36 -6.73 2.29
C ILE A 52 9.52 -7.11 3.52
N GLY A 53 8.44 -6.37 3.76
CA GLY A 53 7.53 -6.62 4.89
C GLY A 53 8.00 -6.08 6.24
N ARG A 54 7.24 -6.38 7.30
CA ARG A 54 7.48 -5.94 8.69
C ARG A 54 7.22 -7.09 9.67
N ARG A 55 7.87 -7.11 10.83
CA ARG A 55 7.69 -8.12 11.88
C ARG A 55 7.07 -7.60 13.17
N HIS A 56 7.14 -6.29 13.41
CA HIS A 56 6.54 -5.62 14.56
C HIS A 56 5.31 -4.82 14.11
N GLY A 57 4.56 -4.29 15.08
CA GLY A 57 3.35 -3.49 14.83
C GLY A 57 2.21 -4.29 14.19
N SER A 58 1.17 -3.58 13.78
CA SER A 58 0.02 -4.13 13.05
C SER A 58 0.45 -4.87 11.78
N GLU A 59 1.43 -4.34 11.07
CA GLU A 59 1.96 -4.87 9.82
C GLU A 59 2.61 -6.25 10.03
N GLY A 60 3.25 -6.43 11.18
CA GLY A 60 3.82 -7.71 11.60
C GLY A 60 2.78 -8.77 11.93
N LEU A 61 1.59 -8.36 12.40
CA LEU A 61 0.46 -9.27 12.65
C LEU A 61 -0.28 -9.59 11.36
N LEU A 62 -0.59 -8.58 10.55
CA LEU A 62 -1.35 -8.72 9.31
C LEU A 62 -0.67 -9.64 8.30
N LYS A 63 0.67 -9.74 8.30
CA LYS A 63 1.37 -10.69 7.41
C LYS A 63 1.06 -12.17 7.69
N TYR A 64 0.54 -12.48 8.88
CA TYR A 64 0.12 -13.83 9.27
C TYR A 64 -1.39 -14.04 9.12
N THR A 65 -2.09 -13.09 8.49
CA THR A 65 -3.51 -13.15 8.19
C THR A 65 -3.71 -13.27 6.68
N GLU A 66 -4.83 -13.85 6.27
CA GLU A 66 -5.23 -13.95 4.86
C GLU A 66 -6.30 -12.89 4.57
N PRO A 67 -6.03 -11.88 3.72
CA PRO A 67 -7.05 -10.90 3.36
C PRO A 67 -8.09 -11.52 2.41
N GLN A 68 -9.38 -11.36 2.74
CA GLN A 68 -10.49 -11.81 1.89
C GLN A 68 -11.31 -10.62 1.39
N THR A 69 -11.53 -10.55 0.09
CA THR A 69 -12.47 -9.59 -0.51
C THR A 69 -13.82 -10.26 -0.75
N ILE A 70 -14.90 -9.63 -0.28
CA ILE A 70 -16.28 -10.05 -0.57
C ILE A 70 -16.94 -8.94 -1.38
N ALA A 71 -17.45 -9.28 -2.56
CA ALA A 71 -18.12 -8.33 -3.46
C ALA A 71 -19.54 -8.83 -3.80
N GLN A 72 -20.52 -7.91 -3.75
CA GLN A 72 -21.93 -8.20 -4.02
C GLN A 72 -22.48 -7.21 -5.06
N GLN A 73 -23.13 -7.74 -6.10
CA GLN A 73 -23.91 -6.94 -7.06
C GLN A 73 -25.35 -6.81 -6.54
N ARG A 74 -25.89 -5.58 -6.49
CA ARG A 74 -27.22 -5.30 -5.90
C ARG A 74 -28.31 -4.95 -6.91
N LEU A 75 -27.96 -4.33 -8.04
CA LEU A 75 -28.94 -3.80 -9.00
C LEU A 75 -28.95 -4.61 -10.29
N LEU A 76 -27.92 -4.45 -11.11
CA LEU A 76 -27.73 -5.22 -12.33
C LEU A 76 -26.40 -5.96 -12.24
N PRO A 77 -26.32 -7.20 -12.72
CA PRO A 77 -25.05 -7.89 -12.84
C PRO A 77 -24.16 -7.15 -13.84
N MET A 78 -22.84 -7.30 -13.68
CA MET A 78 -21.88 -6.95 -14.73
C MET A 78 -21.96 -7.98 -15.86
N GLY A 79 -23.05 -7.95 -16.62
CA GLY A 79 -23.38 -8.90 -17.67
C GLY A 79 -24.77 -8.65 -18.28
N PRO A 80 -25.17 -9.45 -19.27
CA PRO A 80 -26.50 -9.38 -19.87
C PRO A 80 -27.56 -9.43 -18.78
N SER A 81 -28.43 -8.43 -18.79
CA SER A 81 -29.49 -8.26 -17.82
C SER A 81 -30.75 -7.77 -18.52
N LEU A 82 -31.89 -7.76 -17.84
CA LEU A 82 -33.17 -7.30 -18.39
C LEU A 82 -33.63 -8.10 -19.63
N GLY A 83 -33.27 -9.40 -19.72
CA GLY A 83 -33.67 -10.27 -20.82
C GLY A 83 -32.86 -10.10 -22.12
N MET A 84 -31.76 -9.34 -22.08
CA MET A 84 -30.85 -9.18 -23.23
C MET A 84 -29.98 -10.43 -23.43
N ASP A 85 -29.68 -10.75 -24.69
CA ASP A 85 -28.62 -11.69 -25.04
C ASP A 85 -27.24 -10.99 -25.07
N ASP A 86 -26.18 -11.78 -25.21
CA ASP A 86 -24.79 -11.30 -25.21
C ASP A 86 -24.53 -10.26 -26.31
N ALA A 87 -25.11 -10.47 -27.50
CA ALA A 87 -24.91 -9.59 -28.64
C ALA A 87 -25.60 -8.22 -28.44
N ALA A 88 -26.84 -8.23 -27.95
CA ALA A 88 -27.59 -7.02 -27.62
C ALA A 88 -26.91 -6.24 -26.50
N TYR A 89 -26.43 -6.93 -25.46
CA TYR A 89 -25.70 -6.31 -24.36
C TYR A 89 -24.39 -5.69 -24.84
N ALA A 90 -23.60 -6.38 -25.65
CA ALA A 90 -22.36 -5.86 -26.21
C ALA A 90 -22.59 -4.64 -27.12
N ALA A 91 -23.65 -4.65 -27.93
CA ALA A 91 -24.03 -3.53 -28.78
C ALA A 91 -24.47 -2.31 -27.97
N PHE A 92 -25.27 -2.52 -26.90
CA PHE A 92 -25.69 -1.48 -25.98
C PHE A 92 -24.48 -0.85 -25.27
N MET A 93 -23.60 -1.67 -24.68
CA MET A 93 -22.40 -1.20 -23.99
C MET A 93 -21.44 -0.46 -24.92
N SER A 94 -21.24 -0.96 -26.13
CA SER A 94 -20.38 -0.30 -27.11
C SER A 94 -20.93 1.05 -27.57
N ARG A 95 -22.26 1.16 -27.73
CA ARG A 95 -22.93 2.43 -28.08
C ARG A 95 -22.88 3.42 -26.92
N SER A 96 -23.15 2.97 -25.69
CA SER A 96 -23.11 3.84 -24.51
C SER A 96 -21.70 4.42 -24.29
N LEU A 97 -20.64 3.62 -24.43
CA LEU A 97 -19.25 4.08 -24.38
C LEU A 97 -18.93 5.11 -25.48
N LYS A 98 -19.40 4.91 -26.71
CA LYS A 98 -19.21 5.88 -27.82
C LYS A 98 -19.92 7.20 -27.54
N VAL A 99 -21.13 7.16 -26.99
CA VAL A 99 -21.89 8.35 -26.61
C VAL A 99 -21.19 9.09 -25.47
N MET A 100 -20.74 8.38 -24.42
CA MET A 100 -19.98 9.01 -23.33
C MET A 100 -18.71 9.69 -23.84
N LYS A 101 -17.98 9.04 -24.76
CA LYS A 101 -16.79 9.62 -25.40
C LYS A 101 -17.13 10.87 -26.23
N ALA A 102 -18.22 10.84 -27.01
CA ALA A 102 -18.66 11.98 -27.82
C ALA A 102 -19.11 13.16 -26.96
N LEU A 103 -19.75 12.89 -25.82
CA LEU A 103 -20.19 13.89 -24.84
C LEU A 103 -19.07 14.36 -23.89
N ARG A 104 -17.85 13.83 -24.04
CA ARG A 104 -16.68 14.14 -23.18
C ARG A 104 -16.94 13.95 -21.68
N LEU A 105 -17.85 13.07 -21.32
CA LEU A 105 -18.05 12.64 -19.94
C LEU A 105 -16.85 11.74 -19.58
N ARG A 106 -16.01 12.23 -18.67
CA ARG A 106 -14.85 11.49 -18.14
C ARG A 106 -15.25 10.70 -16.91
#